data_AF-A0A931QZD3-F1
#
_entry.id   AF-A0A931QZD3-F1
#
_cell.length_a   1.000
_cell.length_b   1.000
_cell.length_c   1.000
_cell.angle_alpha   90.00
_cell.angle_beta   90.00
_cell.angle_gamma   90.00
#
_symmetry.space_group_name_H-M   'P 1'
#
loop_
_entity.id
_entity.type
_entity.pdbx_description
1 polymer ?
#
loop_
_entity_poly.entity_id
_entity_poly.type
_entity_poly.pdbx_seq_one_letter_code
_entity_poly.pdbx_strand_id
1 'polypeptide(L)'
;MGQFFKETAKEVLVAFARNPNLQERDLLRLLERKDLPAEVLREVAAHRETARNYGVKLALARHPRTPRLVSLPILKFLYLFDLVRVSQTPAVPADVKLVAEETILKKVETIPRGERISLARRGSGRVAA
;
A
#
# COMPACT_ATOMS: atom_id res chain seq x y z
N MET A 1 -22.23 -8.81 9.55
CA MET A 1 -20.80 -8.49 9.40
C MET A 1 -20.41 -7.04 9.73
N GLY A 2 -21.29 -6.03 9.60
CA GLY A 2 -20.91 -4.62 9.80
C GLY A 2 -20.39 -4.22 11.20
N GLN A 3 -20.71 -5.00 12.24
CA GLN A 3 -20.33 -4.70 13.63
C GLN A 3 -18.82 -4.86 13.87
N PHE A 4 -18.16 -5.83 13.23
CA PHE A 4 -16.73 -6.09 13.40
C PHE A 4 -15.82 -4.99 12.86
N PHE A 5 -16.30 -4.19 11.90
CA PHE A 5 -15.54 -3.05 11.37
C PHE A 5 -15.43 -1.89 12.36
N LYS A 6 -16.32 -1.83 13.37
CA LYS A 6 -16.30 -0.80 14.42
C LYS A 6 -15.57 -1.25 15.69
N GLU A 7 -15.07 -2.49 15.71
CA GLU A 7 -14.38 -3.05 16.87
C GLU A 7 -13.04 -2.35 17.12
N THR A 8 -12.65 -2.22 18.38
CA THR A 8 -11.39 -1.60 18.81
C THR A 8 -10.46 -2.58 19.52
N ALA A 9 -10.99 -3.70 20.04
CA ALA A 9 -10.21 -4.75 20.66
C ALA A 9 -9.24 -5.37 19.65
N LYS A 10 -7.93 -5.23 19.91
CA LYS A 10 -6.86 -5.71 19.03
C LYS A 10 -7.00 -7.20 18.69
N GLU A 11 -7.26 -8.04 19.67
CA GLU A 11 -7.38 -9.49 19.51
C GLU A 11 -8.52 -9.86 18.55
N VAL A 12 -9.66 -9.18 18.66
CA VAL A 12 -10.81 -9.38 17.78
C VAL A 12 -10.49 -8.91 16.37
N LEU A 13 -9.81 -7.76 16.21
CA LEU A 13 -9.40 -7.27 14.89
C LEU A 13 -8.38 -8.19 14.21
N VAL A 14 -7.44 -8.77 14.97
CA VAL A 14 -6.49 -9.76 14.45
C VAL A 14 -7.22 -11.02 14.01
N ALA A 15 -8.14 -11.55 14.83
CA ALA A 15 -8.96 -12.70 14.47
C ALA A 15 -9.84 -12.41 13.24
N PHE A 16 -10.41 -11.21 13.16
CA PHE A 16 -11.20 -10.77 12.02
C PHE A 16 -10.37 -10.70 10.74
N ALA A 17 -9.17 -10.11 10.78
CA ALA A 17 -8.28 -10.03 9.62
C ALA A 17 -7.77 -11.41 9.13
N ARG A 18 -7.75 -12.42 10.01
CA ARG A 18 -7.44 -13.82 9.66
C ARG A 18 -8.60 -14.57 9.01
N ASN A 19 -9.82 -14.03 9.06
CA ASN A 19 -10.99 -14.73 8.55
C ASN A 19 -10.86 -14.94 7.03
N PRO A 20 -10.73 -16.19 6.56
CA PRO A 20 -10.49 -16.48 5.15
C PRO A 20 -11.67 -16.09 4.25
N ASN A 21 -12.86 -15.86 4.82
CA ASN A 21 -14.04 -15.46 4.08
C ASN A 21 -14.10 -13.96 3.78
N LEU A 22 -13.15 -13.15 4.28
CA LEU A 22 -13.06 -11.75 3.88
C LEU A 22 -12.73 -11.64 2.41
N GLN A 23 -13.45 -10.76 1.72
CA GLN A 23 -13.22 -10.44 0.32
C GLN A 23 -12.43 -9.15 0.19
N GLU A 24 -12.00 -8.83 -1.03
CA GLU A 24 -11.30 -7.59 -1.35
C GLU A 24 -11.96 -6.35 -0.72
N ARG A 25 -13.28 -6.19 -0.91
CA ARG A 25 -14.04 -5.05 -0.39
C ARG A 25 -13.96 -4.94 1.13
N ASP A 26 -13.95 -6.06 1.84
CA ASP A 26 -13.87 -6.10 3.30
C ASP A 26 -12.48 -5.67 3.77
N LEU A 27 -11.43 -6.15 3.12
CA LEU A 27 -10.06 -5.75 3.42
C LEU A 27 -9.82 -4.26 3.13
N LEU A 28 -10.32 -3.77 1.99
CA LEU A 28 -10.23 -2.35 1.65
C LEU A 28 -10.94 -1.49 2.69
N ARG A 29 -12.17 -1.87 3.08
CA ARG A 29 -12.91 -1.18 4.14
C ARG A 29 -12.18 -1.21 5.48
N LEU A 30 -11.53 -2.32 5.81
CA LEU A 30 -10.72 -2.40 7.03
C LEU A 30 -9.53 -1.42 6.94
N LEU A 31 -8.82 -1.37 5.82
CA LEU A 31 -7.66 -0.52 5.59
C LEU A 31 -7.96 1.00 5.52
N GLU A 32 -9.22 1.41 5.46
CA GLU A 32 -9.60 2.83 5.61
C GLU A 32 -9.32 3.34 7.03
N ARG A 33 -9.25 2.44 8.02
CA ARG A 33 -9.01 2.75 9.42
C ARG A 33 -7.55 3.03 9.72
N LYS A 34 -7.22 4.29 10.02
CA LYS A 34 -5.85 4.72 10.35
C LYS A 34 -5.36 4.28 11.74
N ASP A 35 -6.26 3.83 12.60
CA ASP A 35 -6.00 3.39 13.97
C ASP A 35 -5.60 1.91 14.09
N LEU A 36 -5.53 1.17 12.96
CA LEU A 36 -5.25 -0.26 13.00
C LEU A 36 -3.89 -0.60 13.63
N PRO A 37 -3.83 -1.58 14.54
CA PRO A 37 -2.58 -2.13 15.03
C PRO A 37 -1.74 -2.76 13.91
N ALA A 38 -0.42 -2.71 14.06
CA ALA A 38 0.53 -3.29 13.11
C ALA A 38 0.29 -4.79 12.87
N GLU A 39 -0.12 -5.53 13.90
CA GLU A 39 -0.46 -6.96 13.79
C GLU A 39 -1.58 -7.20 12.79
N VAL A 40 -2.65 -6.40 12.84
CA VAL A 40 -3.79 -6.51 11.93
C VAL A 40 -3.34 -6.31 10.49
N LEU A 41 -2.46 -5.32 10.25
CA LEU A 41 -1.92 -5.05 8.92
C LEU A 41 -1.03 -6.18 8.39
N ARG A 42 -0.31 -6.90 9.27
CA ARG A 42 0.43 -8.11 8.89
C ARG A 42 -0.52 -9.25 8.48
N GLU A 43 -1.61 -9.44 9.21
CA GLU A 43 -2.62 -10.45 8.85
C GLU A 43 -3.29 -10.12 7.52
N VAL A 44 -3.68 -8.86 7.31
CA VAL A 44 -4.20 -8.39 6.02
C VAL A 44 -3.18 -8.63 4.92
N ALA A 45 -1.90 -8.33 5.14
CA ALA A 45 -0.85 -8.57 4.15
C ALA A 45 -0.65 -10.05 3.80
N ALA A 46 -0.79 -10.95 4.78
CA ALA A 46 -0.71 -12.39 4.60
C ALA A 46 -1.99 -13.00 3.96
N HIS A 47 -3.08 -12.24 3.88
CA HIS A 47 -4.34 -12.73 3.36
C HIS A 47 -4.26 -13.06 1.86
N ARG A 48 -4.90 -14.15 1.44
CA ARG A 48 -4.92 -14.61 0.03
C ARG A 48 -5.44 -13.55 -0.95
N GLU A 49 -6.40 -12.76 -0.50
CA GLU A 49 -6.97 -11.67 -1.30
C GLU A 49 -5.96 -10.54 -1.52
N THR A 50 -5.03 -10.30 -0.60
CA THR A 50 -3.99 -9.28 -0.81
C THR A 50 -3.04 -9.70 -1.93
N ALA A 51 -2.69 -10.98 -2.02
CA ALA A 51 -1.86 -11.50 -3.11
C ALA A 51 -2.54 -11.33 -4.48
N ARG A 52 -3.86 -11.48 -4.57
CA ARG A 52 -4.63 -11.40 -5.82
C ARG A 52 -5.01 -9.98 -6.22
N ASN A 53 -5.31 -9.12 -5.24
CA ASN A 53 -5.93 -7.83 -5.51
C ASN A 53 -4.92 -6.68 -5.44
N TYR A 54 -4.86 -5.89 -6.51
CA TYR A 54 -3.96 -4.73 -6.60
C TYR A 54 -4.38 -3.62 -5.62
N GLY A 55 -5.68 -3.37 -5.49
CA GLY A 55 -6.21 -2.32 -4.62
C GLY A 55 -5.78 -2.50 -3.17
N VAL A 56 -5.83 -3.73 -2.66
CA VAL A 56 -5.43 -4.06 -1.28
C VAL A 56 -3.94 -3.82 -1.06
N LYS A 57 -3.09 -4.21 -2.02
CA LYS A 57 -1.65 -3.93 -2.00
C LYS A 57 -1.38 -2.43 -1.92
N LEU A 58 -2.02 -1.64 -2.80
CA LEU A 58 -1.87 -0.20 -2.81
C LEU A 58 -2.32 0.45 -1.50
N ALA A 59 -3.45 -0.01 -0.95
CA ALA A 59 -3.96 0.48 0.33
C ALA A 59 -2.97 0.19 1.47
N LEU A 60 -2.43 -1.03 1.56
CA LEU A 60 -1.39 -1.39 2.53
C LEU A 60 -0.14 -0.52 2.40
N ALA A 61 0.38 -0.34 1.17
CA ALA A 61 1.60 0.45 0.94
C ALA A 61 1.46 1.92 1.33
N ARG A 62 0.23 2.46 1.29
CA ARG A 62 -0.06 3.86 1.65
C ARG A 62 -0.49 4.05 3.10
N HIS A 63 -0.79 2.98 3.81
CA HIS A 63 -1.38 3.06 5.14
C HIS A 63 -0.31 3.45 6.20
N PRO A 64 -0.60 4.44 7.07
CA PRO A 64 0.39 5.06 7.98
C PRO A 64 1.09 4.08 8.93
N ARG A 65 0.38 3.04 9.34
CA ARG A 65 0.86 2.07 10.34
C ARG A 65 1.37 0.77 9.74
N THR A 66 1.43 0.66 8.40
CA THR A 66 1.90 -0.58 7.78
C THR A 66 3.38 -0.78 8.09
N PRO A 67 3.76 -1.91 8.69
CA PRO A 67 5.16 -2.19 8.96
C PRO A 67 6.00 -2.15 7.68
N ARG A 68 7.21 -1.59 7.77
CA ARG A 68 8.17 -1.51 6.66
C ARG A 68 8.36 -2.86 5.93
N LEU A 69 8.47 -3.94 6.69
CA LEU A 69 8.66 -5.30 6.16
C LEU A 69 7.48 -5.78 5.29
N VAL A 70 6.30 -5.19 5.46
CA VAL A 70 5.12 -5.44 4.62
C VAL A 70 5.09 -4.48 3.43
N SER A 71 5.35 -3.18 3.65
CA SER A 71 5.24 -2.18 2.59
C SER A 71 6.29 -2.36 1.49
N LEU A 72 7.55 -2.63 1.82
CA LEU A 72 8.63 -2.66 0.83
C LEU A 72 8.46 -3.76 -0.24
N PRO A 73 8.14 -5.02 0.11
CA PRO A 73 7.90 -6.05 -0.90
C PRO A 73 6.69 -5.76 -1.80
N ILE A 74 5.75 -4.93 -1.35
CA ILE A 74 4.56 -4.56 -2.12
C ILE A 74 4.93 -3.61 -3.27
N LEU A 75 5.89 -2.70 -3.07
CA LEU A 75 6.22 -1.63 -4.03
C LEU A 75 6.53 -2.16 -5.44
N LYS A 76 7.22 -3.30 -5.55
CA LYS A 76 7.56 -3.91 -6.85
C LYS A 76 6.33 -4.26 -7.72
N PHE A 77 5.18 -4.49 -7.09
CA PHE A 77 3.92 -4.83 -7.75
C PHE A 77 3.07 -3.61 -8.11
N LEU A 78 3.45 -2.41 -7.65
CA LEU A 78 2.67 -1.21 -7.89
C LEU A 78 2.96 -0.62 -9.27
N TYR A 79 1.91 -0.03 -9.87
CA TYR A 79 2.05 0.75 -11.09
C TYR A 79 2.80 2.05 -10.81
N LEU A 80 3.43 2.55 -11.86
CA LEU A 80 4.33 3.69 -11.83
C LEU A 80 3.70 4.94 -11.19
N PHE A 81 2.49 5.32 -11.59
CA PHE A 81 1.80 6.48 -11.01
C PHE A 81 1.33 6.26 -9.57
N ASP A 82 1.10 5.02 -9.17
CA ASP A 82 0.77 4.69 -7.78
C ASP A 82 2.02 4.65 -6.90
N LEU A 83 3.18 4.29 -7.43
CA LEU A 83 4.46 4.49 -6.74
C LEU A 83 4.71 5.98 -6.49
N VAL A 84 4.44 6.84 -7.47
CA VAL A 84 4.50 8.30 -7.29
C VAL A 84 3.54 8.74 -6.19
N ARG A 85 2.31 8.20 -6.18
CA ARG A 85 1.34 8.49 -5.12
C ARG A 85 1.83 8.02 -3.74
N VAL A 86 2.50 6.87 -3.66
CA VAL A 86 3.12 6.38 -2.41
C VAL A 86 4.24 7.32 -1.95
N SER A 87 5.17 7.70 -2.83
CA SER A 87 6.29 8.58 -2.47
C SER A 87 5.83 9.96 -2.00
N GLN A 88 4.69 10.44 -2.51
CA GLN A 88 4.11 11.74 -2.14
C GLN A 88 3.15 11.69 -0.96
N THR A 89 2.71 10.50 -0.49
CA THR A 89 1.74 10.41 0.60
C THR A 89 2.41 10.78 1.94
N PRO A 90 1.99 11.85 2.64
CA PRO A 90 2.69 12.32 3.85
C PRO A 90 2.80 11.26 4.95
N ALA A 91 1.75 10.46 5.11
CA ALA A 91 1.62 9.39 6.09
C ALA A 91 2.58 8.20 5.87
N VAL A 92 3.19 8.06 4.68
CA VAL A 92 4.10 6.95 4.39
C VAL A 92 5.49 7.26 4.99
N PRO A 93 6.13 6.30 5.67
CA PRO A 93 7.49 6.46 6.21
C PRO A 93 8.53 6.86 5.14
N ALA A 94 9.50 7.68 5.53
CA ALA A 94 10.47 8.29 4.60
C ALA A 94 11.32 7.26 3.84
N ASP A 95 11.68 6.16 4.49
CA ASP A 95 12.42 5.05 3.89
C ASP A 95 11.60 4.28 2.85
N VAL A 96 10.29 4.11 3.07
CA VAL A 96 9.37 3.53 2.08
C VAL A 96 9.22 4.46 0.87
N LYS A 97 9.16 5.78 1.10
CA LYS A 97 9.14 6.78 0.01
C LYS A 97 10.40 6.71 -0.83
N LEU A 98 11.57 6.63 -0.20
CA LEU A 98 12.86 6.52 -0.90
C LEU A 98 12.88 5.28 -1.81
N VAL A 99 12.49 4.11 -1.30
CA VAL A 99 12.45 2.88 -2.09
C VAL A 99 11.39 2.97 -3.21
N ALA A 100 10.27 3.66 -2.97
CA ALA A 100 9.28 3.90 -4.02
C ALA A 100 9.86 4.75 -5.15
N GLU A 101 10.61 5.81 -4.83
CA GLU A 101 11.33 6.63 -5.82
C GLU A 101 12.38 5.84 -6.60
N GLU A 102 13.19 5.02 -5.94
CA GLU A 102 14.14 4.12 -6.62
C GLU A 102 13.43 3.14 -7.56
N THR A 103 12.26 2.62 -7.15
CA THR A 103 11.46 1.71 -7.97
C THR A 103 10.88 2.44 -9.18
N ILE A 104 10.50 3.72 -9.03
CA ILE A 104 10.07 4.56 -10.15
C ILE A 104 11.21 4.70 -11.16
N LEU A 105 12.40 5.11 -10.72
CA LEU A 105 13.56 5.32 -11.60
C LEU A 105 13.87 4.07 -12.44
N LYS A 106 13.90 2.89 -11.80
CA LYS A 106 14.10 1.59 -12.49
C LYS A 106 13.02 1.30 -13.54
N LYS A 107 11.77 1.67 -13.29
CA LYS A 107 10.67 1.50 -14.27
C LYS A 107 10.76 2.55 -15.38
N VAL A 108 11.20 3.78 -15.09
CA VAL A 108 11.35 4.87 -16.07
C VAL A 108 12.31 4.50 -17.20
N GLU A 109 13.38 3.76 -16.88
CA GLU A 109 14.36 3.29 -17.88
C GLU A 109 13.74 2.40 -18.96
N THR A 110 12.60 1.76 -18.66
CA THR A 110 11.95 0.78 -19.54
C THR A 110 10.73 1.31 -20.30
N ILE A 111 10.31 2.56 -20.06
CA ILE A 111 9.06 3.11 -20.63
C ILE A 111 9.26 4.04 -21.85
N PRO A 112 8.26 4.13 -22.75
CA PRO A 112 8.29 5.04 -23.90
C PRO A 112 8.36 6.52 -23.49
N ARG A 113 8.94 7.36 -24.36
CA ARG A 113 9.14 8.82 -24.12
C ARG A 113 7.89 9.57 -23.65
N GLY A 114 6.70 9.25 -24.17
CA GLY A 114 5.46 9.93 -23.80
C GLY A 114 5.07 9.75 -22.32
N GLU A 115 5.35 8.57 -21.75
CA GLU A 115 5.05 8.28 -20.35
C GLU A 115 6.03 9.00 -19.41
N ARG A 116 7.28 9.21 -19.86
CA ARG A 116 8.29 10.01 -19.13
C ARG A 116 7.86 11.47 -18.93
N ILE A 117 7.23 12.08 -19.94
CA ILE A 117 6.74 13.46 -19.84
C ILE A 117 5.61 13.57 -18.80
N SER A 118 4.68 12.61 -18.80
CA SER A 118 3.59 12.54 -17.82
C SER A 118 4.10 12.31 -16.38
N LEU A 119 5.18 11.54 -16.23
CA LEU A 119 5.85 11.35 -14.94
C LEU A 119 6.54 12.61 -14.44
N ALA A 120 7.32 13.30 -15.28
CA ALA A 120 8.03 14.51 -14.88
C ALA A 120 7.08 15.59 -14.33
N ARG A 121 5.84 15.64 -14.83
CA ARG A 121 4.79 16.55 -14.34
C ARG A 121 4.17 16.15 -13.01
N ARG A 122 4.24 14.87 -12.63
CA ARG A 122 3.54 14.31 -11.46
C ARG A 122 4.48 13.81 -10.36
N GLY A 123 5.76 13.58 -10.66
CA GLY A 123 6.77 13.03 -9.77
C GLY A 123 7.38 14.06 -8.81
N SER A 124 8.09 13.59 -7.79
CA SER A 124 8.94 14.45 -6.95
C SER A 124 10.15 14.96 -7.76
N GLY A 125 10.87 15.96 -7.26
CA GLY A 125 12.06 16.51 -7.95
C GLY A 125 13.12 15.47 -8.31
N ARG A 126 13.22 14.36 -7.54
CA ARG A 126 14.12 13.23 -7.85
C ARG A 126 13.64 12.33 -9.00
N VAL A 127 12.33 12.34 -9.28
CA VAL A 127 11.71 11.59 -10.38
C VAL A 127 11.65 12.42 -11.67
N ALA A 128 11.72 13.75 -11.55
CA ALA A 128 11.62 14.70 -12.66
C ALA A 128 12.98 15.15 -13.24
N ALA A 129 14.08 14.89 -12.53
CA ALA A 129 15.46 15.16 -12.97
C ALA A 129 16.00 14.03 -13.85
#